data_AF-A0A352NCB0-F1
#
_entry.id   AF-A0A352NCB0-F1
#
_cell.length_a   1.000
_cell.length_b   1.000
_cell.length_c   1.000
_cell.angle_alpha   90.00
_cell.angle_beta   90.00
_cell.angle_gamma   90.00
#
_symmetry.space_group_name_H-M   'P 1'
#
loop_
_entity.id
_entity.type
_entity.pdbx_description
1 polymer ?
#
loop_
_entity_poly.entity_id
_entity_poly.type
_entity_poly.pdbx_seq_one_letter_code
_entity_poly.pdbx_strand_id
1 'polypeptide(L)'
;IVYGPVDKLLKTIGRKGNITADEGDKLSKKLKISVDVVKKRAAKLGIKWDASGGSKDYQATYDKYYKTKPQNASSFDGMKQMLSSFNVDNLYDFLYVNTTVKNANRLPCETLRQRAAEKKKTEFYKNDSVSGTGSKLCGQCELAFKDESSKDVYDKYLEYTKRKAILDDAKSIADISGELSAEQADEFIGQLTQIFRDRKLSEEVLTAFCKIEKISYNASGSEAHNANIKVCRCGCINDVSDGRKVCSNCGLELEIKCPKCGTTNDANIKVCKCGFKFENIDRALALCEQAEHAIDALDFTVAKAHLSDATRYWPNSSKVQALKDRLAEFEQRVGKEVAKMRDAIKEKRFCEARSQYTSIQKLFSGYSDSTIEQEISQSITKAQALFNQAKVAKVEKDILELCAQAYELCSDLPGVKELMPAPSAVTGMSVSVNGNMKTNTVSWTATNDKSIKYIVVRSTNGWIQHIADGETIFRGSANSYSDKAIEPGVTYYYNVFAERAGVFSQGAK
;
A
#
# COMPACT_ATOMS: atom_id res chain seq x y z
N ILE A 1 -51.17 45.41 43.97
CA ILE A 1 -49.72 45.52 44.29
C ILE A 1 -49.00 44.15 44.28
N VAL A 2 -49.71 43.01 44.25
CA VAL A 2 -49.15 41.66 44.48
C VAL A 2 -48.12 41.14 43.44
N TYR A 3 -48.15 41.59 42.17
CA TYR A 3 -47.29 41.03 41.10
C TYR A 3 -46.18 41.96 40.59
N GLY A 4 -46.05 43.16 41.14
CA GLY A 4 -45.08 44.17 40.68
C GLY A 4 -43.62 43.68 40.61
N PRO A 5 -43.10 42.95 41.61
CA PRO A 5 -41.75 42.40 41.59
C PRO A 5 -41.50 41.36 40.49
N VAL A 6 -42.48 40.50 40.24
CA VAL A 6 -42.43 39.44 39.20
C VAL A 6 -42.42 40.08 37.81
N ASP A 7 -43.34 41.02 37.58
CA ASP A 7 -43.47 41.70 36.29
C ASP A 7 -42.23 42.54 35.96
N LYS A 8 -41.64 43.21 36.96
CA LYS A 8 -40.40 43.98 36.78
C LYS A 8 -39.24 43.08 36.36
N LEU A 9 -39.09 41.92 36.99
CA LEU A 9 -38.04 40.99 36.64
C LEU A 9 -38.29 40.38 35.25
N LEU A 10 -39.51 39.90 34.97
CA LEU A 10 -39.89 39.37 33.66
C LEU A 10 -39.65 40.36 32.52
N LYS A 11 -39.98 41.64 32.70
CA LYS A 11 -39.70 42.69 31.71
C LYS A 11 -38.20 42.93 31.49
N THR A 12 -37.36 42.64 32.49
CA THR A 12 -35.90 42.78 32.38
C THR A 12 -35.28 41.57 31.71
N ILE A 13 -35.57 40.36 32.18
CA ILE A 13 -34.99 39.12 31.64
C ILE A 13 -35.61 38.72 30.28
N GLY A 14 -36.86 39.11 30.03
CA GLY A 14 -37.58 38.87 28.78
C GLY A 14 -37.33 39.89 27.68
N ARG A 15 -36.38 40.84 27.86
CA ARG A 15 -35.98 41.79 26.79
C ARG A 15 -35.49 41.10 25.52
N LYS A 16 -34.96 39.88 25.66
CA LYS A 16 -34.56 38.98 24.56
C LYS A 16 -35.75 38.35 23.81
N GLY A 17 -36.99 38.72 24.15
CA GLY A 17 -38.20 38.26 23.46
C GLY A 17 -38.79 36.94 23.98
N ASN A 18 -38.09 36.21 24.85
CA ASN A 18 -38.57 34.98 25.48
C ASN A 18 -38.09 34.81 26.93
N ILE A 19 -38.69 33.84 27.65
CA ILE A 19 -38.26 33.32 28.95
C ILE A 19 -38.10 31.81 28.82
N THR A 20 -36.96 31.26 29.24
CA THR A 20 -36.73 29.81 29.26
C THR A 20 -37.35 29.15 30.49
N ALA A 21 -37.56 27.83 30.46
CA ALA A 21 -38.08 27.11 31.63
C ALA A 21 -37.18 27.26 32.87
N ASP A 22 -35.85 27.19 32.70
CA ASP A 22 -34.88 27.38 33.80
C ASP A 22 -34.91 28.81 34.40
N GLU A 23 -35.04 29.85 33.56
CA GLU A 23 -35.21 31.22 34.04
C GLU A 23 -36.53 31.38 34.80
N GLY A 24 -37.58 30.73 34.31
CA GLY A 24 -38.87 30.61 34.98
C GLY A 24 -38.78 29.96 36.37
N ASP A 25 -38.08 28.82 36.46
CA ASP A 25 -37.86 28.08 37.70
C ASP A 25 -36.99 28.86 38.69
N LYS A 26 -35.93 29.51 38.21
CA LYS A 26 -35.08 30.40 39.03
C LYS A 26 -35.87 31.59 39.56
N LEU A 27 -36.74 32.18 38.74
CA LEU A 27 -37.60 33.29 39.15
C LEU A 27 -38.66 32.83 40.17
N SER A 28 -39.25 31.66 39.95
CA SER A 28 -40.18 31.00 40.87
C SER A 28 -39.54 30.77 42.25
N LYS A 29 -38.33 30.20 42.28
CA LYS A 29 -37.55 29.97 43.51
C LYS A 29 -37.15 31.27 44.19
N LYS A 30 -36.64 32.26 43.44
CA LYS A 30 -36.19 33.55 43.97
C LYS A 30 -37.31 34.36 44.60
N LEU A 31 -38.50 34.32 44.01
CA LEU A 31 -39.67 35.06 44.47
C LEU A 31 -40.61 34.24 45.36
N LYS A 32 -40.29 32.95 45.59
CA LYS A 32 -41.10 31.99 46.36
C LYS A 32 -42.57 31.93 45.89
N ILE A 33 -42.76 31.90 44.56
CA ILE A 33 -44.07 31.78 43.90
C ILE A 33 -44.08 30.55 42.99
N SER A 34 -45.24 29.99 42.67
CA SER A 34 -45.29 28.85 41.75
C SER A 34 -44.86 29.23 40.33
N VAL A 35 -44.26 28.28 39.60
CA VAL A 35 -43.84 28.50 38.21
C VAL A 35 -45.04 28.80 37.30
N ASP A 36 -46.23 28.29 37.65
CA ASP A 36 -47.47 28.58 36.91
C ASP A 36 -47.88 30.04 37.02
N VAL A 37 -47.63 30.68 38.17
CA VAL A 37 -47.83 32.13 38.32
C VAL A 37 -46.84 32.87 37.43
N VAL A 38 -45.57 32.46 37.39
CA VAL A 38 -44.55 33.06 36.51
C VAL A 38 -44.95 32.94 35.02
N LYS A 39 -45.40 31.75 34.59
CA LYS A 39 -45.91 31.50 33.22
C LYS A 39 -47.09 32.41 32.87
N LYS A 40 -48.10 32.49 33.74
CA LYS A 40 -49.28 33.36 33.55
C LYS A 40 -48.88 34.83 33.43
N ARG A 41 -47.91 35.28 34.24
CA ARG A 41 -47.41 36.67 34.18
C ARG A 41 -46.61 36.95 32.90
N ALA A 42 -45.75 36.03 32.47
CA ALA A 42 -45.01 36.15 31.22
C ALA A 42 -45.94 36.27 30.01
N ALA A 43 -46.98 35.42 29.93
CA ALA A 43 -48.00 35.49 28.90
C ALA A 43 -48.76 36.83 28.91
N LYS A 44 -49.13 37.33 30.09
CA LYS A 44 -49.81 38.64 30.23
C LYS A 44 -48.92 39.82 29.79
N LEU A 45 -47.61 39.66 29.84
CA LEU A 45 -46.63 40.65 29.38
C LEU A 45 -46.25 40.50 27.90
N GLY A 46 -46.86 39.54 27.17
CA GLY A 46 -46.55 39.27 25.78
C GLY A 46 -45.19 38.61 25.55
N ILE A 47 -44.58 38.06 26.60
CA ILE A 47 -43.27 37.42 26.52
C ILE A 47 -43.45 35.95 26.20
N LYS A 48 -42.81 35.45 25.12
CA LYS A 48 -42.93 34.05 24.71
C LYS A 48 -42.31 33.13 25.77
N TRP A 49 -43.05 32.09 26.16
CA TRP A 49 -42.52 31.04 27.01
C TRP A 49 -41.84 29.98 26.14
N ASP A 50 -40.54 29.81 26.31
CA ASP A 50 -39.78 28.81 25.58
C ASP A 50 -39.81 27.48 26.34
N ALA A 51 -40.75 26.61 25.96
CA ALA A 51 -40.87 25.25 26.47
C ALA A 51 -39.76 24.32 25.93
N SER A 52 -39.14 24.68 24.80
CA SER A 52 -37.93 24.03 24.26
C SER A 52 -36.68 24.31 25.09
N GLY A 53 -36.76 25.28 26.02
CA GLY A 53 -35.80 25.46 27.11
C GLY A 53 -35.88 24.39 28.20
N GLY A 54 -36.25 23.14 27.86
CA GLY A 54 -35.82 22.00 28.69
C GLY A 54 -34.31 22.13 28.83
N SER A 55 -33.80 22.12 30.07
CA SER A 55 -32.38 22.21 30.38
C SER A 55 -31.56 21.51 29.29
N LYS A 56 -30.97 22.26 28.34
CA LYS A 56 -29.91 21.70 27.51
C LYS A 56 -28.94 21.16 28.53
N ASP A 57 -28.78 19.84 28.56
CA ASP A 57 -27.99 19.18 29.58
C ASP A 57 -26.51 19.45 29.29
N TYR A 58 -26.10 20.69 29.58
CA TYR A 58 -24.74 21.14 29.42
C TYR A 58 -23.81 20.29 30.27
N GLN A 59 -24.31 19.74 31.39
CA GLN A 59 -23.56 18.79 32.20
C GLN A 59 -23.31 17.50 31.42
N ALA A 60 -24.32 16.90 30.77
CA ALA A 60 -24.11 15.71 29.95
C ALA A 60 -23.18 15.97 28.75
N THR A 61 -23.30 17.12 28.06
CA THR A 61 -22.38 17.47 26.96
C THR A 61 -20.96 17.68 27.47
N TYR A 62 -20.79 18.42 28.57
CA TYR A 62 -19.50 18.62 29.23
C TYR A 62 -18.89 17.30 29.69
N ASP A 63 -19.69 16.45 30.33
CA ASP A 63 -19.23 15.15 30.82
C ASP A 63 -18.80 14.26 29.67
N LYS A 64 -19.57 14.22 28.58
CA LYS A 64 -19.28 13.39 27.41
C LYS A 64 -18.04 13.87 26.63
N TYR A 65 -17.93 15.17 26.38
CA TYR A 65 -16.92 15.70 25.46
C TYR A 65 -15.66 16.24 26.14
N TYR A 66 -15.71 16.59 27.42
CA TYR A 66 -14.55 17.13 28.15
C TYR A 66 -14.12 16.25 29.33
N LYS A 67 -15.05 15.82 30.20
CA LYS A 67 -14.68 15.14 31.47
C LYS A 67 -14.38 13.65 31.33
N THR A 68 -15.20 12.93 30.57
CA THR A 68 -15.17 11.46 30.50
C THR A 68 -14.00 11.01 29.64
N LYS A 69 -13.06 10.30 30.26
CA LYS A 69 -11.94 9.68 29.55
C LYS A 69 -12.42 8.45 28.77
N PRO A 70 -11.95 8.26 27.52
CA PRO A 70 -12.18 7.04 26.77
C PRO A 70 -11.60 5.81 27.47
N GLN A 71 -12.10 4.64 27.08
CA GLN A 71 -11.57 3.36 27.56
C GLN A 71 -10.06 3.26 27.27
N ASN A 72 -9.31 2.66 28.19
CA ASN A 72 -7.86 2.46 28.13
C ASN A 72 -7.00 3.75 28.07
N ALA A 73 -7.59 4.94 28.32
CA ALA A 73 -6.86 6.21 28.26
C ALA A 73 -5.57 6.22 29.11
N SER A 74 -5.58 5.65 30.32
CA SER A 74 -4.38 5.57 31.18
C SER A 74 -3.26 4.73 30.55
N SER A 75 -3.60 3.65 29.85
CA SER A 75 -2.62 2.83 29.12
C SER A 75 -2.03 3.61 27.95
N PHE A 76 -2.87 4.36 27.23
CA PHE A 76 -2.43 5.19 26.12
C PHE A 76 -1.59 6.39 26.57
N ASP A 77 -1.94 7.02 27.70
CA ASP A 77 -1.14 8.07 28.32
C ASP A 77 0.26 7.58 28.70
N GLY A 78 0.36 6.34 29.19
CA GLY A 78 1.64 5.69 29.50
C GLY A 78 2.58 5.51 28.29
N MET A 79 2.07 5.61 27.06
CA MET A 79 2.90 5.53 25.85
C MET A 79 3.49 6.86 25.39
N LYS A 80 2.98 8.00 25.86
CA LYS A 80 3.38 9.32 25.34
C LYS A 80 4.88 9.53 25.38
N GLN A 81 5.52 9.21 26.50
CA GLN A 81 6.97 9.36 26.64
C GLN A 81 7.75 8.46 25.66
N MET A 82 7.26 7.24 25.39
CA MET A 82 7.87 6.34 24.40
C MET A 82 7.67 6.87 22.97
N LEU A 83 6.51 7.46 22.66
CA LEU A 83 6.25 8.07 21.35
C LEU A 83 7.15 9.29 21.12
N SER A 84 7.30 10.14 22.13
CA SER A 84 8.17 11.33 22.07
C SER A 84 9.64 10.97 21.82
N SER A 85 10.14 9.79 22.24
CA SER A 85 11.53 9.39 21.92
C SER A 85 11.76 9.14 20.43
N PHE A 86 10.68 9.04 19.64
CA PHE A 86 10.71 8.93 18.18
C PHE A 86 10.22 10.20 17.47
N ASN A 87 10.02 11.31 18.20
CA ASN A 87 9.48 12.57 17.67
C ASN A 87 8.11 12.41 16.97
N VAL A 88 7.25 11.57 17.53
CA VAL A 88 5.88 11.32 17.02
C VAL A 88 4.86 11.44 18.15
N ASP A 89 3.61 11.75 17.79
CA ASP A 89 2.55 12.02 18.76
C ASP A 89 1.61 10.82 19.01
N ASN A 90 1.54 9.88 18.06
CA ASN A 90 0.61 8.76 18.11
C ASN A 90 1.15 7.52 17.37
N LEU A 91 0.46 6.39 17.52
CA LEU A 91 0.87 5.10 16.95
C LEU A 91 0.81 5.09 15.41
N TYR A 92 -0.06 5.89 14.78
CA TYR A 92 -0.07 6.00 13.32
C TYR A 92 1.19 6.68 12.81
N ASP A 93 1.56 7.81 13.42
CA ASP A 93 2.79 8.52 13.09
C ASP A 93 4.02 7.65 13.37
N PHE A 94 4.03 6.89 14.46
CA PHE A 94 5.10 5.92 14.75
C PHE A 94 5.28 4.86 13.65
N LEU A 95 4.19 4.31 13.11
CA LEU A 95 4.26 3.29 12.06
C LEU A 95 4.75 3.83 10.71
N TYR A 96 4.47 5.10 10.43
CA TYR A 96 4.70 5.73 9.13
C TYR A 96 5.65 6.92 9.17
N VAL A 97 6.38 7.10 10.27
CA VAL A 97 7.45 8.09 10.37
C VAL A 97 8.47 7.86 9.25
N ASN A 98 8.89 8.95 8.60
CA ASN A 98 9.79 8.94 7.44
C ASN A 98 9.25 8.22 6.19
N THR A 99 7.93 8.09 6.07
CA THR A 99 7.29 7.56 4.85
C THR A 99 6.47 8.64 4.15
N THR A 100 6.05 8.37 2.91
CA THR A 100 5.13 9.22 2.14
C THR A 100 3.66 9.01 2.49
N VAL A 101 3.35 8.02 3.34
CA VAL A 101 1.97 7.61 3.66
C VAL A 101 1.28 8.69 4.49
N LYS A 102 0.19 9.24 3.95
CA LYS A 102 -0.65 10.21 4.64
C LYS A 102 -1.89 9.52 5.19
N ASN A 103 -2.49 10.10 6.24
CA ASN A 103 -3.75 9.62 6.82
C ASN A 103 -3.73 8.12 7.20
N ALA A 104 -2.63 7.65 7.79
CA ALA A 104 -2.47 6.25 8.19
C ALA A 104 -3.61 5.73 9.10
N ASN A 105 -4.31 6.62 9.80
CA ASN A 105 -5.52 6.29 10.55
C ASN A 105 -6.70 5.76 9.71
N ARG A 106 -6.63 5.88 8.38
CA ARG A 106 -7.60 5.32 7.43
C ARG A 106 -7.24 3.92 6.94
N LEU A 107 -6.05 3.42 7.27
CA LEU A 107 -5.63 2.10 6.85
C LEU A 107 -6.35 1.00 7.64
N PRO A 108 -6.60 -0.17 7.02
CA PRO A 108 -7.16 -1.32 7.72
C PRO A 108 -6.27 -1.78 8.88
N CYS A 109 -6.90 -2.32 9.93
CA CYS A 109 -6.22 -2.88 11.10
C CYS A 109 -5.14 -3.92 10.72
N GLU A 110 -5.39 -4.75 9.72
CA GLU A 110 -4.41 -5.73 9.24
C GLU A 110 -3.15 -5.07 8.67
N THR A 111 -3.30 -4.05 7.81
CA THR A 111 -2.18 -3.30 7.23
C THR A 111 -1.33 -2.65 8.33
N LEU A 112 -1.97 -2.03 9.32
CA LEU A 112 -1.28 -1.41 10.45
C LEU A 112 -0.49 -2.43 11.29
N ARG A 113 -1.07 -3.62 11.52
CA ARG A 113 -0.40 -4.71 12.25
C ARG A 113 0.76 -5.32 11.46
N GLN A 114 0.59 -5.52 10.16
CA GLN A 114 1.68 -5.99 9.29
C GLN A 114 2.86 -5.02 9.32
N ARG A 115 2.59 -3.71 9.22
CA ARG A 115 3.63 -2.67 9.32
C ARG A 115 4.32 -2.69 10.68
N ALA A 116 3.58 -2.87 11.78
CA ALA A 116 4.17 -2.99 13.12
C ALA A 116 5.10 -4.21 13.23
N ALA A 117 4.66 -5.36 12.70
CA ALA A 117 5.45 -6.59 12.69
C ALA A 117 6.72 -6.46 11.83
N GLU A 118 6.62 -5.78 10.69
CA GLU A 118 7.76 -5.47 9.83
C GLU A 118 8.79 -4.58 10.55
N LYS A 119 8.38 -3.41 11.07
CA LYS A 119 9.29 -2.50 11.81
C LYS A 119 9.99 -3.21 12.97
N LYS A 120 9.27 -4.08 13.69
CA LYS A 120 9.86 -4.87 14.77
C LYS A 120 10.99 -5.79 14.28
N LYS A 121 10.87 -6.36 13.09
CA LYS A 121 11.87 -7.26 12.49
C LYS A 121 13.02 -6.51 11.82
N THR A 122 12.75 -5.38 11.18
CA THR A 122 13.70 -4.70 10.29
C THR A 122 14.36 -3.48 10.93
N GLU A 123 13.66 -2.76 11.79
CA GLU A 123 14.15 -1.51 12.40
C GLU A 123 14.51 -1.70 13.89
N PHE A 124 13.77 -2.53 14.62
CA PHE A 124 13.88 -2.68 16.08
C PHE A 124 14.34 -4.08 16.52
N TYR A 125 15.33 -4.65 15.82
CA TYR A 125 15.85 -6.00 16.08
C TYR A 125 17.09 -6.05 17.00
N LYS A 126 17.67 -4.90 17.35
CA LYS A 126 18.93 -4.83 18.11
C LYS A 126 18.69 -4.86 19.62
N ASN A 127 19.73 -5.21 20.37
CA ASN A 127 19.72 -5.20 21.83
C ASN A 127 20.15 -3.83 22.39
N ASP A 128 19.40 -2.77 22.04
CA ASP A 128 19.61 -1.41 22.53
C ASP A 128 18.32 -0.76 23.04
N SER A 129 18.43 0.37 23.73
CA SER A 129 17.29 1.07 24.34
C SER A 129 16.24 1.55 23.32
N VAL A 130 16.69 1.98 22.13
CA VAL A 130 15.81 2.47 21.06
C VAL A 130 15.00 1.31 20.50
N SER A 131 15.66 0.20 20.17
CA SER A 131 15.02 -1.04 19.72
C SER A 131 14.09 -1.62 20.78
N GLY A 132 14.47 -1.57 22.06
CA GLY A 132 13.63 -1.98 23.18
C GLY A 132 12.34 -1.16 23.28
N THR A 133 12.42 0.16 23.15
CA THR A 133 11.26 1.06 23.19
C THR A 133 10.39 0.91 21.93
N GLY A 134 11.01 0.85 20.74
CA GLY A 134 10.32 0.66 19.47
C GLY A 134 9.57 -0.68 19.41
N SER A 135 10.18 -1.77 19.90
CA SER A 135 9.55 -3.08 20.00
C SER A 135 8.32 -3.09 20.92
N LYS A 136 8.37 -2.36 22.05
CA LYS A 136 7.21 -2.15 22.93
C LYS A 136 6.08 -1.40 22.22
N LEU A 137 6.39 -0.31 21.51
CA LEU A 137 5.41 0.43 20.72
C LEU A 137 4.80 -0.41 19.59
N CYS A 138 5.58 -1.29 18.93
CA CYS A 138 5.05 -2.26 17.97
C CYS A 138 4.05 -3.22 18.64
N GLY A 139 4.34 -3.69 19.85
CA GLY A 139 3.39 -4.50 20.64
C GLY A 139 2.11 -3.74 21.00
N GLN A 140 2.20 -2.44 21.27
CA GLN A 140 1.04 -1.59 21.51
C GLN A 140 0.21 -1.36 20.24
N CYS A 141 0.85 -1.26 19.08
CA CYS A 141 0.16 -1.23 17.78
C CYS A 141 -0.66 -2.51 17.57
N GLU A 142 -0.13 -3.68 17.92
CA GLU A 142 -0.90 -4.93 17.81
C GLU A 142 -2.15 -4.97 18.68
N LEU A 143 -2.09 -4.37 19.88
CA LEU A 143 -3.24 -4.26 20.77
C LEU A 143 -4.24 -3.21 20.28
N ALA A 144 -3.76 -2.01 19.94
CA ALA A 144 -4.59 -0.91 19.48
C ALA A 144 -5.27 -1.20 18.13
N PHE A 145 -4.62 -1.95 17.25
CA PHE A 145 -5.10 -2.28 15.90
C PHE A 145 -5.48 -3.76 15.75
N LYS A 146 -5.82 -4.44 16.85
CA LYS A 146 -6.26 -5.84 16.83
C LYS A 146 -7.46 -6.06 15.91
N ASP A 147 -8.45 -5.18 16.04
CA ASP A 147 -9.72 -5.18 15.31
C ASP A 147 -10.28 -3.74 15.25
N GLU A 148 -11.36 -3.55 14.49
CA GLU A 148 -11.98 -2.23 14.31
C GLU A 148 -12.50 -1.63 15.63
N SER A 149 -12.89 -2.47 16.60
CA SER A 149 -13.38 -1.99 17.90
C SER A 149 -12.23 -1.44 18.74
N SER A 150 -11.10 -2.13 18.77
CA SER A 150 -9.90 -1.72 19.50
C SER A 150 -9.32 -0.44 18.87
N LYS A 151 -9.33 -0.37 17.53
CA LYS A 151 -8.89 0.82 16.79
C LYS A 151 -9.80 2.02 17.07
N ASP A 152 -11.12 1.83 17.08
CA ASP A 152 -12.08 2.89 17.42
C ASP A 152 -11.87 3.41 18.86
N VAL A 153 -11.54 2.56 19.83
CA VAL A 153 -11.18 2.98 21.18
C VAL A 153 -9.93 3.89 21.16
N TYR A 154 -8.90 3.54 20.40
CA TYR A 154 -7.71 4.36 20.25
C TYR A 154 -7.99 5.69 19.50
N ASP A 155 -8.77 5.65 18.42
CA ASP A 155 -9.16 6.83 17.65
C ASP A 155 -9.97 7.82 18.51
N LYS A 156 -10.87 7.31 19.36
CA LYS A 156 -11.60 8.12 20.36
C LYS A 156 -10.70 8.73 21.42
N TYR A 157 -9.63 8.03 21.81
CA TYR A 157 -8.61 8.58 22.70
C TYR A 157 -7.87 9.74 22.04
N LEU A 158 -7.43 9.60 20.79
CA LEU A 158 -6.77 10.69 20.05
C LEU A 158 -7.71 11.88 19.81
N GLU A 159 -8.99 11.63 19.54
CA GLU A 159 -9.99 12.68 19.43
C GLU A 159 -10.17 13.42 20.78
N TYR A 160 -10.25 12.67 21.89
CA TYR A 160 -10.37 13.21 23.23
C TYR A 160 -9.18 14.08 23.63
N THR A 161 -7.95 13.65 23.38
CA THR A 161 -6.76 14.44 23.74
C THR A 161 -6.72 15.77 22.99
N LYS A 162 -7.03 15.75 21.68
CA LYS A 162 -7.06 16.97 20.86
C LYS A 162 -8.15 17.93 21.29
N ARG A 163 -9.40 17.46 21.41
CA ARG A 163 -10.51 18.36 21.80
C ARG A 163 -10.35 18.88 23.23
N LYS A 164 -9.77 18.08 24.14
CA LYS A 164 -9.49 18.51 25.50
C LYS A 164 -8.43 19.62 25.53
N ALA A 165 -7.34 19.48 24.76
CA ALA A 165 -6.32 20.53 24.67
C ALA A 165 -6.91 21.86 24.20
N ILE A 166 -7.75 21.85 23.16
CA ILE A 166 -8.44 23.06 22.65
C ILE A 166 -9.30 23.72 23.75
N LEU A 167 -10.06 22.91 24.50
CA LEU A 167 -10.91 23.43 25.57
C LEU A 167 -10.11 23.93 26.77
N ASP A 168 -8.99 23.26 27.09
CA ASP A 168 -8.05 23.71 28.12
C ASP A 168 -7.39 25.05 27.73
N ASP A 169 -7.03 25.22 26.46
CA ASP A 169 -6.49 26.49 25.93
C ASP A 169 -7.53 27.60 25.99
N ALA A 170 -8.78 27.32 25.61
CA ALA A 170 -9.89 28.27 25.74
C ALA A 170 -10.10 28.71 27.19
N LYS A 171 -10.01 27.77 28.13
CA LYS A 171 -10.06 28.08 29.56
C LYS A 171 -8.86 28.92 29.99
N SER A 172 -7.65 28.56 29.57
CA SER A 172 -6.44 29.31 29.92
C SER A 172 -6.49 30.76 29.43
N ILE A 173 -7.00 31.00 28.22
CA ILE A 173 -7.19 32.37 27.70
C ILE A 173 -8.20 33.11 28.58
N ALA A 174 -9.36 32.51 28.84
CA ALA A 174 -10.40 33.12 29.66
C ALA A 174 -9.95 33.41 31.10
N ASP A 175 -9.13 32.54 31.69
CA ASP A 175 -8.55 32.75 33.03
C ASP A 175 -7.61 33.97 33.06
N ILE A 176 -7.00 34.34 31.93
CA ILE A 176 -6.12 35.51 31.78
C ILE A 176 -6.92 36.77 31.43
N SER A 177 -7.82 36.70 30.45
CA SER A 177 -8.57 37.85 29.92
C SER A 177 -9.88 38.15 30.67
N GLY A 178 -10.36 37.22 31.50
CA GLY A 178 -11.64 37.28 32.20
C GLY A 178 -12.85 36.84 31.36
N GLU A 179 -12.74 36.88 30.03
CA GLU A 179 -13.79 36.44 29.10
C GLU A 179 -13.20 35.97 27.76
N LEU A 180 -14.00 35.21 27.01
CA LEU A 180 -13.72 34.92 25.60
C LEU A 180 -14.45 35.92 24.70
N SER A 181 -13.70 36.57 23.81
CA SER A 181 -14.27 37.41 22.75
C SER A 181 -15.03 36.55 21.73
N ALA A 182 -15.88 37.19 20.92
CA ALA A 182 -16.61 36.49 19.85
C ALA A 182 -15.65 35.86 18.81
N GLU A 183 -14.57 36.56 18.47
CA GLU A 183 -13.55 36.08 17.53
C GLU A 183 -12.79 34.87 18.09
N GLN A 184 -12.39 34.92 19.37
CA GLN A 184 -11.73 33.80 20.04
C GLN A 184 -12.65 32.58 20.13
N ALA A 185 -13.92 32.80 20.49
CA ALA A 185 -14.90 31.72 20.51
C ALA A 185 -15.08 31.10 19.13
N ASP A 186 -15.18 31.91 18.07
CA ASP A 186 -15.29 31.44 16.69
C ASP A 186 -14.10 30.60 16.25
N GLU A 187 -12.89 31.01 16.64
CA GLU A 187 -11.65 30.27 16.39
C GLU A 187 -11.67 28.89 17.06
N PHE A 188 -12.00 28.82 18.35
CA PHE A 188 -12.09 27.55 19.08
C PHE A 188 -13.19 26.65 18.51
N ILE A 189 -14.34 27.21 18.14
CA ILE A 189 -15.38 26.45 17.44
C ILE A 189 -14.84 25.94 16.09
N GLY A 190 -14.06 26.73 15.37
CA GLY A 190 -13.37 26.33 14.15
C GLY A 190 -12.44 25.13 14.37
N GLN A 191 -11.59 25.18 15.38
CA GLN A 191 -10.67 24.08 15.73
C GLN A 191 -11.44 22.82 16.15
N LEU A 192 -12.48 22.94 16.98
CA LEU A 192 -13.37 21.83 17.33
C LEU A 192 -14.09 21.26 16.10
N THR A 193 -14.47 22.11 15.15
CA THR A 193 -15.11 21.69 13.89
C THR A 193 -14.16 20.87 13.03
N GLN A 194 -12.87 21.15 13.07
CA GLN A 194 -11.89 20.32 12.38
C GLN A 194 -11.84 18.88 12.93
N ILE A 195 -12.08 18.72 14.24
CA ILE A 195 -12.14 17.42 14.90
C ILE A 195 -13.48 16.72 14.64
N PHE A 196 -14.60 17.36 14.98
CA PHE A 196 -15.93 16.75 14.92
C PHE A 196 -16.47 16.65 13.49
N ARG A 197 -16.01 17.53 12.59
CA ARG A 197 -16.55 17.77 11.24
C ARG A 197 -18.01 18.19 11.26
N ASP A 198 -18.42 18.79 12.37
CA ASP A 198 -19.79 19.22 12.65
C ASP A 198 -19.73 20.54 13.41
N ARG A 199 -20.02 21.63 12.69
CA ARG A 199 -19.95 22.99 13.22
C ARG A 199 -20.93 23.19 14.37
N LYS A 200 -22.14 22.64 14.24
CA LYS A 200 -23.20 22.78 15.25
C LYS A 200 -22.82 22.05 16.53
N LEU A 201 -22.29 20.83 16.41
CA LEU A 201 -21.79 20.10 17.58
C LEU A 201 -20.65 20.86 18.28
N SER A 202 -19.72 21.47 17.52
CA SER A 202 -18.65 22.29 18.09
C SER A 202 -19.16 23.47 18.90
N GLU A 203 -20.16 24.19 18.38
CA GLU A 203 -20.82 25.30 19.07
C GLU A 203 -21.49 24.83 20.36
N GLU A 204 -22.21 23.69 20.30
CA GLU A 204 -22.85 23.08 21.47
C GLU A 204 -21.84 22.65 22.54
N VAL A 205 -20.70 22.07 22.13
CA VAL A 205 -19.62 21.63 23.03
C VAL A 205 -18.95 22.82 23.71
N LEU A 206 -18.53 23.85 22.96
CA LEU A 206 -17.91 25.03 23.56
C LEU A 206 -18.89 25.75 24.50
N THR A 207 -20.16 25.88 24.08
CA THR A 207 -21.20 26.49 24.92
C THR A 207 -21.38 25.74 26.25
N ALA A 208 -21.44 24.41 26.20
CA ALA A 208 -21.56 23.59 27.40
C ALA A 208 -20.34 23.77 28.31
N PHE A 209 -19.15 23.76 27.71
CA PHE A 209 -17.89 23.95 28.41
C PHE A 209 -17.83 25.28 29.17
N CYS A 210 -18.04 26.40 28.47
CA CYS A 210 -17.98 27.72 29.09
C CYS A 210 -19.04 27.90 30.19
N LYS A 211 -20.25 27.31 30.01
CA LYS A 211 -21.30 27.38 31.05
C LYS A 211 -20.94 26.63 32.33
N ILE A 212 -20.32 25.46 32.23
CA ILE A 212 -19.93 24.65 33.39
C ILE A 212 -18.68 25.23 34.07
N GLU A 213 -17.68 25.65 33.29
CA GLU A 213 -16.45 26.29 33.80
C GLU A 213 -16.66 27.75 34.23
N LYS A 214 -17.86 28.31 34.02
CA LYS A 214 -18.24 29.69 34.34
C LYS A 214 -17.40 30.75 33.60
N ILE A 215 -17.01 30.43 32.37
CA ILE A 215 -16.34 31.34 31.47
C ILE A 215 -17.38 32.28 30.84
N SER A 216 -17.19 33.58 31.01
CA SER A 216 -17.99 34.59 30.30
C SER A 216 -17.65 34.54 28.81
N TYR A 217 -18.65 34.36 27.96
CA TYR A 217 -18.50 34.56 26.53
C TYR A 217 -19.82 35.03 25.93
N ASN A 218 -19.75 36.04 25.06
CA ASN A 218 -20.92 36.57 24.37
C ASN A 218 -21.20 35.76 23.11
N ALA A 219 -22.15 34.83 23.21
CA ALA A 219 -22.75 34.15 22.05
C ALA A 219 -23.63 35.12 21.24
N SER A 220 -23.05 36.21 20.72
CA SER A 220 -23.77 37.18 19.90
C SER A 220 -23.54 36.86 18.43
N GLY A 221 -24.39 36.00 17.87
CA GLY A 221 -24.67 35.97 16.43
C GLY A 221 -24.05 34.82 15.61
N SER A 222 -24.75 33.68 15.57
CA SER A 222 -24.77 32.81 14.37
C SER A 222 -26.03 31.92 14.32
N GLU A 223 -27.20 32.42 14.72
CA GLU A 223 -28.46 31.72 14.42
C GLU A 223 -28.83 31.76 12.93
N ALA A 224 -28.14 32.57 12.13
CA ALA A 224 -28.20 32.45 10.68
C ALA A 224 -27.25 31.31 10.26
N HIS A 225 -27.82 30.12 10.02
CA HIS A 225 -27.22 29.10 9.18
C HIS A 225 -26.78 29.79 7.87
N ASN A 226 -25.50 30.16 7.76
CA ASN A 226 -25.00 30.75 6.53
C ASN A 226 -24.91 29.59 5.54
N ALA A 227 -25.88 29.50 4.63
CA ALA A 227 -25.97 28.44 3.62
C ALA A 227 -24.71 28.35 2.74
N ASN A 228 -23.89 29.40 2.75
CA ASN A 228 -22.62 29.49 2.05
C ASN A 228 -21.44 28.90 2.85
N ILE A 229 -21.65 28.33 4.04
CA ILE A 229 -20.58 27.66 4.79
C ILE A 229 -20.69 26.14 4.61
N LYS A 230 -19.64 25.53 4.04
CA LYS A 230 -19.50 24.07 3.94
C LYS A 230 -18.31 23.57 4.76
N VAL A 231 -18.48 22.42 5.39
CA VAL A 231 -17.39 21.73 6.10
C VAL A 231 -16.84 20.63 5.19
N CYS A 232 -15.55 20.71 4.89
CA CYS A 232 -14.85 19.68 4.13
C CYS A 232 -14.67 18.41 4.97
N ARG A 233 -14.43 17.27 4.31
CA ARG A 233 -14.07 16.02 5.00
C ARG A 233 -12.79 16.11 5.85
N CYS A 234 -11.85 17.00 5.52
CA CYS A 234 -10.68 17.27 6.35
C CYS A 234 -10.99 18.11 7.60
N GLY A 235 -12.24 18.57 7.76
CA GLY A 235 -12.68 19.41 8.87
C GLY A 235 -12.54 20.90 8.62
N CYS A 236 -11.88 21.32 7.53
CA CYS A 236 -11.76 22.73 7.16
C CYS A 236 -13.12 23.34 6.80
N ILE A 237 -13.39 24.51 7.37
CA ILE A 237 -14.57 25.32 7.08
C ILE A 237 -14.30 26.14 5.81
N ASN A 238 -15.24 26.11 4.88
CA ASN A 238 -15.13 26.79 3.60
C ASN A 238 -16.32 27.72 3.41
N ASP A 239 -16.04 29.01 3.27
CA ASP A 239 -16.99 29.94 2.67
C ASP A 239 -17.02 29.69 1.16
N VAL A 240 -18.20 29.34 0.64
CA VAL A 240 -18.49 29.06 -0.75
C VAL A 240 -19.24 30.20 -1.45
N SER A 241 -19.29 31.39 -0.85
CA SER A 241 -19.89 32.59 -1.44
C SER A 241 -19.22 32.99 -2.77
N ASP A 242 -17.98 32.55 -3.01
CA ASP A 242 -17.25 32.72 -4.28
C ASP A 242 -17.54 31.64 -5.32
N GLY A 243 -18.44 30.69 -5.02
CA GLY A 243 -18.80 29.58 -5.90
C GLY A 243 -17.80 28.41 -5.90
N ARG A 244 -16.82 28.37 -4.98
CA ARG A 244 -15.87 27.25 -4.91
C ARG A 244 -16.58 25.92 -4.66
N LYS A 245 -16.08 24.88 -5.32
CA LYS A 245 -16.56 23.49 -5.18
C LYS A 245 -15.57 22.59 -4.45
N VAL A 246 -14.36 23.09 -4.19
CA VAL A 246 -13.27 22.37 -3.55
C VAL A 246 -12.80 23.11 -2.31
N CYS A 247 -12.22 22.36 -1.38
CA CYS A 247 -11.70 22.86 -0.13
C CYS A 247 -10.42 23.67 -0.36
N SER A 248 -10.36 24.88 0.21
CA SER A 248 -9.19 25.77 0.13
C SER A 248 -7.94 25.18 0.79
N ASN A 249 -8.11 24.29 1.76
CA ASN A 249 -6.99 23.67 2.48
C ASN A 249 -6.47 22.38 1.83
N CYS A 250 -7.37 21.48 1.40
CA CYS A 250 -6.97 20.14 0.94
C CYS A 250 -7.32 19.82 -0.52
N GLY A 251 -8.00 20.72 -1.23
CA GLY A 251 -8.39 20.54 -2.63
C GLY A 251 -9.49 19.51 -2.90
N LEU A 252 -9.99 18.80 -1.88
CA LEU A 252 -11.09 17.85 -2.03
C LEU A 252 -12.41 18.56 -2.31
N GLU A 253 -13.29 17.93 -3.08
CA GLU A 253 -14.64 18.42 -3.33
C GLU A 253 -15.45 18.57 -2.03
N LEU A 254 -16.21 19.66 -1.94
CA LEU A 254 -17.08 19.99 -0.79
C LEU A 254 -18.43 19.26 -0.84
N GLU A 255 -18.69 18.56 -1.94
CA GLU A 255 -19.81 17.65 -2.13
C GLU A 255 -19.28 16.29 -2.57
N ILE A 256 -19.99 15.23 -2.20
CA ILE A 256 -19.64 13.88 -2.57
C ILE A 256 -20.84 13.10 -3.07
N LYS A 257 -20.66 12.44 -4.22
CA LYS A 257 -21.66 11.54 -4.80
C LYS A 257 -21.57 10.16 -4.15
N CYS A 258 -22.67 9.66 -3.60
CA CYS A 258 -22.71 8.33 -3.01
C CYS A 258 -22.50 7.26 -4.11
N PRO A 259 -21.51 6.36 -3.97
CA PRO A 259 -21.28 5.32 -4.98
C PRO A 259 -22.35 4.25 -5.00
N LYS A 260 -23.14 4.11 -3.93
CA LYS A 260 -24.23 3.13 -3.83
C LYS A 260 -25.54 3.61 -4.48
N CYS A 261 -25.94 4.86 -4.25
CA CYS A 261 -27.25 5.38 -4.70
C CYS A 261 -27.19 6.62 -5.58
N GLY A 262 -26.01 7.16 -5.86
CA GLY A 262 -25.82 8.34 -6.72
C GLY A 262 -26.21 9.68 -6.11
N THR A 263 -26.77 9.72 -4.90
CA THR A 263 -27.15 10.96 -4.22
C THR A 263 -25.92 11.81 -3.85
N THR A 264 -25.98 13.11 -4.13
CA THR A 264 -24.98 14.09 -3.68
C THR A 264 -25.21 14.46 -2.22
N ASN A 265 -24.16 14.47 -1.42
CA ASN A 265 -24.18 14.81 0.00
C ASN A 265 -23.07 15.83 0.27
N ASP A 266 -23.18 16.64 1.32
CA ASP A 266 -22.05 17.47 1.76
C ASP A 266 -20.89 16.58 2.23
N ALA A 267 -19.66 17.05 2.01
CA ALA A 267 -18.46 16.24 2.23
C ALA A 267 -18.23 15.82 3.69
N ASN A 268 -18.82 16.53 4.66
CA ASN A 268 -18.75 16.21 6.08
C ASN A 268 -19.73 15.11 6.53
N ILE A 269 -20.72 14.77 5.72
CA ILE A 269 -21.66 13.70 6.04
C ILE A 269 -20.92 12.37 6.15
N LYS A 270 -21.11 11.66 7.27
CA LYS A 270 -20.45 10.37 7.56
C LYS A 270 -21.14 9.18 6.90
N VAL A 271 -22.46 9.22 6.79
CA VAL A 271 -23.29 8.13 6.27
C VAL A 271 -24.35 8.71 5.34
N CYS A 272 -24.42 8.20 4.11
CA CYS A 272 -25.47 8.56 3.17
C CYS A 272 -26.82 8.01 3.64
N LYS A 273 -27.93 8.64 3.23
CA LYS A 273 -29.30 8.19 3.52
C LYS A 273 -29.57 6.73 3.13
N CYS A 274 -28.86 6.18 2.14
CA CYS A 274 -28.96 4.78 1.73
C CYS A 274 -28.16 3.78 2.61
N GLY A 275 -27.55 4.27 3.69
CA GLY A 275 -26.72 3.50 4.63
C GLY A 275 -25.25 3.36 4.23
N PHE A 276 -24.81 3.92 3.10
CA PHE A 276 -23.41 3.86 2.70
C PHE A 276 -22.53 4.74 3.59
N LYS A 277 -21.51 4.15 4.21
CA LYS A 277 -20.54 4.86 5.05
C LYS A 277 -19.46 5.50 4.18
N PHE A 278 -19.38 6.82 4.22
CA PHE A 278 -18.44 7.60 3.42
C PHE A 278 -16.98 7.40 3.80
N GLU A 279 -16.73 6.95 5.03
CA GLU A 279 -15.41 6.48 5.48
C GLU A 279 -14.85 5.33 4.63
N ASN A 280 -15.71 4.50 4.02
CA ASN A 280 -15.24 3.43 3.13
C ASN A 280 -14.48 4.01 1.93
N ILE A 281 -14.84 5.20 1.44
CA ILE A 281 -14.10 5.86 0.35
C ILE A 281 -12.71 6.26 0.84
N ASP A 282 -12.59 6.77 2.07
CA ASP A 282 -11.28 7.13 2.65
C ASP A 282 -10.38 5.90 2.79
N ARG A 283 -10.94 4.77 3.23
CA ARG A 283 -10.23 3.49 3.32
C ARG A 283 -9.78 3.00 1.94
N ALA A 284 -10.67 3.07 0.95
CA ALA A 284 -10.35 2.70 -0.43
C ALA A 284 -9.24 3.58 -1.01
N LEU A 285 -9.27 4.88 -0.76
CA LEU A 285 -8.23 5.81 -1.22
C LEU A 285 -6.88 5.53 -0.57
N ALA A 286 -6.84 5.30 0.75
CA ALA A 286 -5.61 4.92 1.44
C ALA A 286 -5.03 3.60 0.89
N LEU A 287 -5.88 2.62 0.60
CA LEU A 287 -5.47 1.38 -0.05
C LEU A 287 -5.00 1.58 -1.49
N CYS A 288 -5.60 2.51 -2.24
CA CYS A 288 -5.11 2.88 -3.57
C CYS A 288 -3.69 3.46 -3.51
N GLU A 289 -3.40 4.31 -2.52
CA GLU A 289 -2.05 4.84 -2.31
C GLU A 289 -1.04 3.73 -1.99
N GLN A 290 -1.40 2.77 -1.13
CA GLN A 290 -0.55 1.61 -0.86
C GLN A 290 -0.35 0.73 -2.10
N ALA A 291 -1.41 0.51 -2.89
CA ALA A 291 -1.31 -0.24 -4.14
C ALA A 291 -0.39 0.44 -5.15
N GLU A 292 -0.47 1.77 -5.28
CA GLU A 292 0.39 2.54 -6.17
C GLU A 292 1.86 2.40 -5.76
N HIS A 293 2.17 2.55 -4.47
CA HIS A 293 3.52 2.29 -3.96
C HIS A 293 4.01 0.86 -4.23
N ALA A 294 3.14 -0.14 -4.05
CA ALA A 294 3.49 -1.53 -4.33
C ALA A 294 3.70 -1.80 -5.83
N ILE A 295 2.92 -1.17 -6.72
CA ILE A 295 3.13 -1.23 -8.18
C ILE A 295 4.50 -0.67 -8.53
N ASP A 296 4.87 0.49 -7.98
CA ASP A 296 6.16 1.13 -8.25
C ASP A 296 7.34 0.34 -7.69
N ALA A 297 7.13 -0.37 -6.56
CA ALA A 297 8.08 -1.31 -5.99
C ALA A 297 8.10 -2.69 -6.69
N LEU A 298 7.24 -2.91 -7.69
CA LEU A 298 7.01 -4.19 -8.39
C LEU A 298 6.55 -5.34 -7.48
N ASP A 299 6.01 -5.04 -6.30
CA ASP A 299 5.33 -6.03 -5.46
C ASP A 299 3.88 -6.19 -5.92
N PHE A 300 3.73 -6.88 -7.04
CA PHE A 300 2.43 -7.08 -7.67
C PHE A 300 1.46 -7.88 -6.80
N THR A 301 1.96 -8.74 -5.91
CA THR A 301 1.12 -9.51 -5.00
C THR A 301 0.47 -8.59 -3.97
N VAL A 302 1.25 -7.72 -3.33
CA VAL A 302 0.75 -6.73 -2.38
C VAL A 302 -0.16 -5.71 -3.07
N ALA A 303 0.20 -5.25 -4.27
CA ALA A 303 -0.65 -4.35 -5.07
C ALA A 303 -2.04 -4.96 -5.33
N LYS A 304 -2.10 -6.24 -5.75
CA LYS A 304 -3.36 -6.95 -6.00
C LYS A 304 -4.22 -7.05 -4.74
N ALA A 305 -3.61 -7.37 -3.60
CA ALA A 305 -4.31 -7.45 -2.32
C ALA A 305 -4.95 -6.11 -1.95
N HIS A 306 -4.18 -5.02 -2.01
CA HIS A 306 -4.68 -3.67 -1.72
C HIS A 306 -5.79 -3.21 -2.67
N LEU A 307 -5.67 -3.48 -3.98
CA LEU A 307 -6.72 -3.13 -4.95
C LEU A 307 -7.99 -3.98 -4.77
N SER A 308 -7.86 -5.22 -4.34
CA SER A 308 -9.00 -6.08 -4.00
C SER A 308 -9.78 -5.50 -2.82
N ASP A 309 -9.08 -5.14 -1.73
CA ASP A 309 -9.70 -4.51 -0.58
C ASP A 309 -10.30 -3.13 -0.92
N ALA A 310 -9.60 -2.32 -1.71
CA ALA A 310 -10.11 -1.02 -2.15
C ALA A 310 -11.42 -1.18 -2.94
N THR A 311 -11.51 -2.21 -3.79
CA THR A 311 -12.74 -2.54 -4.55
C THR A 311 -13.89 -2.89 -3.61
N ARG A 312 -13.63 -3.63 -2.53
CA ARG A 312 -14.65 -4.01 -1.54
C ARG A 312 -15.22 -2.79 -0.82
N TYR A 313 -14.38 -1.82 -0.48
CA TYR A 313 -14.81 -0.59 0.17
C TYR A 313 -15.50 0.40 -0.78
N TRP A 314 -15.04 0.48 -2.03
CA TRP A 314 -15.60 1.38 -3.04
C TRP A 314 -15.79 0.67 -4.39
N PRO A 315 -16.91 -0.06 -4.55
CA PRO A 315 -17.25 -0.72 -5.81
C PRO A 315 -17.39 0.29 -6.95
N ASN A 316 -16.96 -0.09 -8.15
CA ASN A 316 -17.02 0.72 -9.38
C ASN A 316 -16.25 2.05 -9.33
N SER A 317 -15.26 2.16 -8.43
CA SER A 317 -14.37 3.32 -8.42
C SER A 317 -13.52 3.37 -9.69
N SER A 318 -13.60 4.48 -10.44
CA SER A 318 -12.75 4.72 -11.60
C SER A 318 -11.27 4.76 -11.24
N LYS A 319 -10.92 5.26 -10.05
CA LYS A 319 -9.54 5.28 -9.55
C LYS A 319 -9.01 3.86 -9.29
N VAL A 320 -9.81 3.01 -8.65
CA VAL A 320 -9.42 1.60 -8.41
C VAL A 320 -9.25 0.88 -9.75
N GLN A 321 -10.14 1.11 -10.72
CA GLN A 321 -10.04 0.50 -12.04
C GLN A 321 -8.77 0.97 -12.78
N ALA A 322 -8.49 2.27 -12.80
CA ALA A 322 -7.28 2.80 -13.44
C ALA A 322 -5.98 2.20 -12.86
N LEU A 323 -5.93 1.98 -11.54
CA LEU A 323 -4.78 1.32 -10.90
C LEU A 323 -4.69 -0.18 -11.24
N LYS A 324 -5.81 -0.89 -11.40
CA LYS A 324 -5.82 -2.28 -11.88
C LYS A 324 -5.30 -2.37 -13.32
N ASP A 325 -5.70 -1.44 -14.17
CA ASP A 325 -5.26 -1.39 -15.56
C ASP A 325 -3.75 -1.10 -15.63
N ARG A 326 -3.26 -0.11 -14.84
CA ARG A 326 -1.83 0.18 -14.70
C ARG A 326 -1.03 -1.02 -14.18
N LEU A 327 -1.54 -1.72 -13.16
CA LEU A 327 -0.91 -2.94 -12.63
C LEU A 327 -0.78 -4.00 -13.73
N ALA A 328 -1.85 -4.27 -14.49
CA ALA A 328 -1.84 -5.26 -15.55
C ALA A 328 -0.83 -4.91 -16.67
N GLU A 329 -0.74 -3.63 -17.04
CA GLU A 329 0.26 -3.14 -18.00
C GLU A 329 1.70 -3.36 -17.49
N PHE A 330 1.96 -3.02 -16.23
CA PHE A 330 3.29 -3.19 -15.61
C PHE A 330 3.67 -4.68 -15.50
N GLU A 331 2.76 -5.54 -15.05
CA GLU A 331 2.97 -6.99 -15.00
C GLU A 331 3.32 -7.56 -16.38
N GLN A 332 2.59 -7.14 -17.42
CA GLN A 332 2.85 -7.58 -18.79
C GLN A 332 4.22 -7.12 -19.29
N ARG A 333 4.57 -5.85 -19.07
CA ARG A 333 5.84 -5.26 -19.54
C ARG A 333 7.04 -5.87 -18.84
N VAL A 334 7.01 -5.99 -17.51
CA VAL A 334 8.07 -6.64 -16.74
C VAL A 334 8.17 -8.11 -17.12
N GLY A 335 7.04 -8.81 -17.18
CA GLY A 335 6.98 -10.23 -17.55
C GLY A 335 7.60 -10.53 -18.91
N LYS A 336 7.37 -9.66 -19.90
CA LYS A 336 7.95 -9.80 -21.25
C LYS A 336 9.48 -9.72 -21.23
N GLU A 337 10.06 -8.76 -20.51
CA GLU A 337 11.52 -8.61 -20.45
C GLU A 337 12.17 -9.73 -19.61
N VAL A 338 11.53 -10.13 -18.50
CA VAL A 338 11.97 -11.28 -17.69
C VAL A 338 11.93 -12.59 -18.48
N ALA A 339 10.93 -12.79 -19.35
CA ALA A 339 10.85 -13.98 -20.20
C ALA A 339 12.04 -14.07 -21.16
N LYS A 340 12.42 -12.98 -21.84
CA LYS A 340 13.60 -12.95 -22.73
C LYS A 340 14.88 -13.31 -21.97
N MET A 341 15.05 -12.76 -20.77
CA MET A 341 16.19 -13.07 -19.91
C MET A 341 16.24 -14.54 -19.51
N ARG A 342 15.09 -15.13 -19.17
CA ARG A 342 15.00 -16.56 -18.85
C ARG A 342 15.28 -17.44 -20.07
N ASP A 343 14.86 -17.04 -21.26
CA ASP A 343 15.20 -17.74 -22.51
C ASP A 343 16.71 -17.71 -22.77
N ALA A 344 17.38 -16.56 -22.55
CA ALA A 344 18.83 -16.46 -22.63
C ALA A 344 19.54 -17.38 -21.62
N ILE A 345 19.06 -17.44 -20.36
CA ILE A 345 19.57 -18.38 -19.34
C ILE A 345 19.41 -19.84 -19.78
N LYS A 346 18.23 -20.21 -20.29
CA LYS A 346 17.94 -21.56 -20.79
C LYS A 346 18.87 -21.99 -21.91
N GLU A 347 19.25 -21.04 -22.78
CA GLU A 347 20.20 -21.23 -23.87
C GLU A 347 21.68 -21.05 -23.45
N LYS A 348 21.93 -20.88 -22.14
CA LYS A 348 23.24 -20.65 -21.53
C LYS A 348 23.94 -19.39 -22.05
N ARG A 349 23.19 -18.43 -22.60
CA ARG A 349 23.66 -17.10 -23.04
C ARG A 349 23.69 -16.15 -21.84
N PHE A 350 24.57 -16.43 -20.88
CA PHE A 350 24.58 -15.71 -19.60
C PHE A 350 25.11 -14.28 -19.70
N CYS A 351 25.99 -13.95 -20.66
CA CYS A 351 26.44 -12.57 -20.85
C CYS A 351 25.29 -11.68 -21.32
N GLU A 352 24.47 -12.17 -22.24
CA GLU A 352 23.24 -11.52 -22.67
C GLU A 352 22.23 -11.44 -21.52
N ALA A 353 22.00 -12.53 -20.79
CA ALA A 353 21.10 -12.53 -19.64
C ALA A 353 21.52 -11.47 -18.58
N ARG A 354 22.83 -11.30 -18.33
CA ARG A 354 23.35 -10.25 -17.43
C ARG A 354 23.04 -8.84 -17.95
N SER A 355 23.19 -8.62 -19.25
CA SER A 355 22.86 -7.34 -19.89
C SER A 355 21.35 -7.06 -19.80
N GLN A 356 20.52 -8.08 -20.03
CA GLN A 356 19.07 -7.97 -19.93
C GLN A 356 18.62 -7.74 -18.48
N TYR A 357 19.17 -8.46 -17.49
CA TYR A 357 18.92 -8.22 -16.06
C TYR A 357 19.22 -6.76 -15.67
N THR A 358 20.39 -6.25 -16.08
CA THR A 358 20.78 -4.85 -15.85
C THR A 358 19.82 -3.88 -16.53
N SER A 359 19.34 -4.21 -17.73
CA SER A 359 18.40 -3.39 -18.48
C SER A 359 17.01 -3.37 -17.84
N ILE A 360 16.54 -4.52 -17.31
CA ILE A 360 15.31 -4.62 -16.53
C ILE A 360 15.42 -3.74 -15.28
N GLN A 361 16.53 -3.79 -14.53
CA GLN A 361 16.73 -2.93 -13.37
C GLN A 361 16.73 -1.44 -13.70
N LYS A 362 17.21 -1.05 -14.89
CA LYS A 362 17.15 0.35 -15.35
C LYS A 362 15.73 0.78 -15.73
N LEU A 363 14.97 -0.10 -16.38
CA LEU A 363 13.58 0.16 -16.76
C LEU A 363 12.63 0.11 -15.56
N PHE A 364 12.97 -0.72 -14.57
CA PHE A 364 12.17 -1.02 -13.40
C PHE A 364 13.08 -1.12 -12.17
N SER A 365 13.34 0.01 -11.52
CA SER A 365 14.31 0.13 -10.41
C SER A 365 14.02 -0.76 -9.21
N GLY A 366 12.77 -1.21 -9.03
CA GLY A 366 12.38 -2.15 -7.97
C GLY A 366 12.68 -3.61 -8.27
N TYR A 367 13.13 -3.96 -9.49
CA TYR A 367 13.31 -5.35 -9.88
C TYR A 367 14.53 -5.98 -9.20
N SER A 368 14.30 -7.10 -8.51
CA SER A 368 15.34 -7.91 -7.88
C SER A 368 14.95 -9.38 -7.90
N ASP A 369 15.85 -10.22 -8.42
CA ASP A 369 15.76 -11.68 -8.29
C ASP A 369 17.16 -12.20 -7.98
N SER A 370 17.46 -12.31 -6.67
CA SER A 370 18.78 -12.69 -6.17
C SER A 370 19.20 -14.09 -6.62
N THR A 371 18.25 -14.98 -6.88
CA THR A 371 18.54 -16.35 -7.33
C THR A 371 19.04 -16.32 -8.77
N ILE A 372 18.33 -15.61 -9.65
CA ILE A 372 18.73 -15.42 -11.05
C ILE A 372 20.06 -14.67 -11.15
N GLU A 373 20.22 -13.60 -10.36
CA GLU A 373 21.45 -12.79 -10.37
C GLU A 373 22.69 -13.62 -9.97
N GLN A 374 22.54 -14.48 -8.95
CA GLN A 374 23.58 -15.41 -8.53
C GLN A 374 23.87 -16.47 -9.59
N GLU A 375 22.86 -17.07 -10.20
CA GLU A 375 23.01 -18.07 -11.26
C GLU A 375 23.79 -17.50 -12.47
N ILE A 376 23.39 -16.31 -12.94
CA ILE A 376 24.07 -15.59 -14.03
C ILE A 376 25.53 -15.34 -13.67
N SER A 377 25.77 -14.75 -12.49
CA SER A 377 27.11 -14.35 -12.07
C SER A 377 28.05 -15.54 -11.87
N GLN A 378 27.55 -16.63 -11.29
CA GLN A 378 28.33 -17.85 -11.07
C GLN A 378 28.70 -18.53 -12.39
N SER A 379 27.75 -18.64 -13.32
CA SER A 379 27.99 -19.28 -14.63
C SER A 379 29.05 -18.54 -15.44
N ILE A 380 28.95 -17.20 -15.51
CA ILE A 380 29.96 -16.36 -16.17
C ILE A 380 31.32 -16.50 -15.49
N THR A 381 31.38 -16.44 -14.16
CA THR A 381 32.65 -16.50 -13.42
C THR A 381 33.38 -17.83 -13.63
N LYS A 382 32.65 -18.95 -13.56
CA LYS A 382 33.21 -20.28 -13.81
C LYS A 382 33.69 -20.43 -15.25
N ALA A 383 32.90 -19.97 -16.23
CA ALA A 383 33.28 -20.01 -17.64
C ALA A 383 34.53 -19.15 -17.91
N GLN A 384 34.60 -17.94 -17.33
CA GLN A 384 35.76 -17.06 -17.45
C GLN A 384 37.03 -17.67 -16.84
N ALA A 385 36.92 -18.36 -15.70
CA ALA A 385 38.05 -19.03 -15.06
C ALA A 385 38.64 -20.13 -15.97
N LEU A 386 37.79 -20.95 -16.58
CA LEU A 386 38.22 -21.97 -17.55
C LEU A 386 38.84 -21.35 -18.80
N PHE A 387 38.24 -20.28 -19.33
CA PHE A 387 38.79 -19.60 -20.50
C PHE A 387 40.16 -18.96 -20.21
N ASN A 388 40.36 -18.40 -19.02
CA ASN A 388 41.65 -17.88 -18.60
C ASN A 388 42.71 -18.99 -18.47
N GLN A 389 42.34 -20.17 -17.99
CA GLN A 389 43.22 -21.35 -17.99
C GLN A 389 43.57 -21.78 -19.43
N ALA A 390 42.60 -21.76 -20.35
CA ALA A 390 42.84 -22.08 -21.75
C ALA A 390 43.87 -21.14 -22.40
N LYS A 391 43.82 -19.84 -22.09
CA LYS A 391 44.76 -18.84 -22.64
C LYS A 391 46.22 -19.04 -22.23
N VAL A 392 46.48 -19.70 -21.10
CA VAL A 392 47.84 -19.96 -20.60
C VAL A 392 48.32 -21.39 -20.88
N ALA A 393 47.42 -22.27 -21.34
CA ALA A 393 47.75 -23.64 -21.70
C ALA A 393 48.63 -23.67 -22.96
N LYS A 394 49.56 -24.63 -23.00
CA LYS A 394 50.50 -24.81 -24.12
C LYS A 394 50.15 -25.97 -25.04
N VAL A 395 49.26 -26.84 -24.58
CA VAL A 395 48.85 -28.05 -25.28
C VAL A 395 47.50 -27.78 -25.94
N GLU A 396 47.44 -27.88 -27.27
CA GLU A 396 46.22 -27.61 -28.07
C GLU A 396 45.01 -28.37 -27.55
N LYS A 397 45.17 -29.65 -27.21
CA LYS A 397 44.12 -30.49 -26.64
C LYS A 397 43.51 -29.90 -25.36
N ASP A 398 44.36 -29.41 -24.46
CA ASP A 398 43.92 -28.84 -23.18
C ASP A 398 43.21 -27.50 -23.40
N ILE A 399 43.69 -26.69 -24.35
CA ILE A 399 43.03 -25.43 -24.78
C ILE A 399 41.60 -25.74 -25.24
N LEU A 400 41.44 -26.70 -26.15
CA LEU A 400 40.13 -27.07 -26.70
C LEU A 400 39.18 -27.63 -25.64
N GLU A 401 39.68 -28.49 -24.74
CA GLU A 401 38.88 -29.06 -23.65
C GLU A 401 38.41 -27.97 -22.67
N LEU A 402 39.30 -27.05 -22.25
CA LEU A 402 38.94 -25.93 -21.37
C LEU A 402 37.97 -24.94 -22.04
N CYS A 403 38.18 -24.63 -23.33
CA CYS A 403 37.26 -23.77 -24.09
C CYS A 403 35.87 -24.42 -24.27
N ALA A 404 35.81 -25.73 -24.53
CA ALA A 404 34.53 -26.43 -24.63
C ALA A 404 33.78 -26.47 -23.28
N GLN A 405 34.49 -26.67 -22.17
CA GLN A 405 33.89 -26.58 -20.84
C GLN A 405 33.40 -25.15 -20.52
N ALA A 406 34.17 -24.13 -20.89
CA ALA A 406 33.75 -22.73 -20.75
C ALA A 406 32.48 -22.44 -21.56
N TYR A 407 32.42 -22.91 -22.81
CA TYR A 407 31.26 -22.76 -23.69
C TYR A 407 30.00 -23.47 -23.16
N GLU A 408 30.16 -24.68 -22.60
CA GLU A 408 29.06 -25.42 -21.98
C GLU A 408 28.52 -24.77 -20.70
N LEU A 409 29.28 -23.88 -20.08
CA LEU A 409 28.82 -23.07 -18.94
C LEU A 409 28.24 -21.71 -19.40
N CYS A 410 28.80 -21.10 -20.44
CA CYS A 410 28.39 -19.81 -20.98
C CYS A 410 28.66 -19.76 -22.49
N SER A 411 27.61 -19.97 -23.30
CA SER A 411 27.73 -20.17 -24.76
C SER A 411 28.05 -18.87 -25.52
N ASP A 412 27.82 -17.73 -24.90
CA ASP A 412 28.06 -16.39 -25.41
C ASP A 412 29.25 -15.69 -24.74
N LEU A 413 30.12 -16.43 -24.03
CA LEU A 413 31.32 -15.86 -23.44
C LEU A 413 32.26 -15.33 -24.55
N PRO A 414 32.62 -14.03 -24.55
CA PRO A 414 33.44 -13.45 -25.61
C PRO A 414 34.82 -14.10 -25.74
N GLY A 415 35.26 -14.34 -26.97
CA GLY A 415 36.58 -14.89 -27.29
C GLY A 415 36.70 -16.42 -27.23
N VAL A 416 35.77 -17.15 -26.58
CA VAL A 416 35.88 -18.61 -26.45
C VAL A 416 35.81 -19.30 -27.81
N LYS A 417 34.89 -18.86 -28.68
CA LYS A 417 34.72 -19.44 -30.03
C LYS A 417 35.93 -19.22 -30.94
N GLU A 418 36.69 -18.15 -30.75
CA GLU A 418 37.88 -17.84 -31.55
C GLU A 418 39.01 -18.87 -31.33
N LEU A 419 39.02 -19.53 -30.18
CA LEU A 419 39.98 -20.60 -29.84
C LEU A 419 39.46 -22.01 -30.16
N MET A 420 38.28 -22.14 -30.80
CA MET A 420 37.66 -23.43 -31.11
C MET A 420 37.43 -23.55 -32.63
N PRO A 421 38.38 -24.14 -33.38
CA PRO A 421 38.20 -24.37 -34.81
C PRO A 421 37.08 -25.39 -35.07
N ALA A 422 36.60 -25.48 -36.32
CA ALA A 422 35.68 -26.54 -36.71
C ALA A 422 36.33 -27.92 -36.55
N PRO A 423 35.59 -28.96 -36.10
CA PRO A 423 36.11 -30.32 -36.08
C PRO A 423 36.38 -30.86 -37.48
N SER A 424 37.38 -31.73 -37.60
CA SER A 424 37.60 -32.51 -38.83
C SER A 424 36.41 -33.43 -39.13
N ALA A 425 36.20 -33.74 -40.41
CA ALA A 425 35.18 -34.70 -40.82
C ALA A 425 35.39 -36.06 -40.14
N VAL A 426 34.29 -36.71 -39.78
CA VAL A 426 34.31 -38.04 -39.17
C VAL A 426 34.82 -39.06 -40.19
N THR A 427 35.64 -40.01 -39.74
CA THR A 427 36.22 -41.05 -40.60
C THR A 427 35.88 -42.44 -40.07
N GLY A 428 36.06 -43.46 -40.93
CA GLY A 428 35.80 -44.86 -40.55
C GLY A 428 34.33 -45.13 -40.23
N MET A 429 33.42 -44.32 -40.77
CA MET A 429 32.00 -44.54 -40.61
C MET A 429 31.62 -45.86 -41.29
N SER A 430 30.89 -46.70 -40.58
CA SER A 430 30.32 -47.94 -41.10
C SER A 430 28.96 -48.19 -40.48
N VAL A 431 28.11 -48.92 -41.21
CA VAL A 431 26.81 -49.38 -40.73
C VAL A 431 26.80 -50.89 -40.78
N SER A 432 26.48 -51.52 -39.65
CA SER A 432 26.27 -52.96 -39.56
C SER A 432 24.82 -53.25 -39.22
N VAL A 433 24.21 -54.16 -39.97
CA VAL A 433 22.79 -54.50 -39.84
C VAL A 433 22.65 -55.81 -39.08
N ASN A 434 21.79 -55.84 -38.06
CA ASN A 434 21.41 -57.06 -37.35
C ASN A 434 19.91 -57.32 -37.48
N GLY A 435 19.55 -58.21 -38.41
CA GLY A 435 18.15 -58.57 -38.69
C GLY A 435 17.44 -59.23 -37.51
N ASN A 436 18.13 -60.05 -36.71
CA ASN A 436 17.55 -60.72 -35.55
C ASN A 436 17.18 -59.74 -34.43
N MET A 437 18.00 -58.69 -34.25
CA MET A 437 17.77 -57.65 -33.24
C MET A 437 17.02 -56.43 -33.78
N LYS A 438 16.64 -56.42 -35.06
CA LYS A 438 16.03 -55.26 -35.76
C LYS A 438 16.79 -53.96 -35.46
N THR A 439 18.11 -53.99 -35.62
CA THR A 439 18.99 -52.87 -35.24
C THR A 439 19.99 -52.57 -36.35
N ASN A 440 20.17 -51.29 -36.66
CA ASN A 440 21.28 -50.78 -37.44
C ASN A 440 22.30 -50.14 -36.49
N THR A 441 23.50 -50.69 -36.40
CA THR A 441 24.57 -50.11 -35.60
C THR A 441 25.48 -49.28 -36.48
N VAL A 442 25.46 -47.97 -36.25
CA VAL A 442 26.33 -46.99 -36.87
C VAL A 442 27.57 -46.84 -35.99
N SER A 443 28.75 -47.01 -36.57
CA SER A 443 30.04 -46.91 -35.85
C SER A 443 30.98 -46.00 -36.61
N TRP A 444 31.87 -45.30 -35.89
CA TRP A 444 32.82 -44.36 -36.47
C TRP A 444 34.13 -44.32 -35.67
N THR A 445 35.18 -43.74 -36.25
CA THR A 445 36.44 -43.49 -35.55
C THR A 445 36.29 -42.26 -34.66
N ALA A 446 36.33 -42.45 -33.35
CA ALA A 446 36.38 -41.35 -32.40
C ALA A 446 37.82 -40.82 -32.25
N THR A 447 37.96 -39.50 -32.18
CA THR A 447 39.19 -38.83 -31.79
C THR A 447 39.36 -38.84 -30.26
N ASN A 448 40.60 -38.69 -29.78
CA ASN A 448 40.90 -38.51 -28.35
C ASN A 448 40.62 -37.09 -27.83
N ASP A 449 39.89 -36.29 -28.61
CA ASP A 449 39.53 -34.92 -28.28
C ASP A 449 38.18 -34.88 -27.57
N LYS A 450 38.22 -34.61 -26.25
CA LYS A 450 37.03 -34.56 -25.40
C LYS A 450 36.15 -33.34 -25.64
N SER A 451 36.64 -32.35 -26.41
CA SER A 451 35.83 -31.20 -26.82
C SER A 451 34.80 -31.55 -27.91
N ILE A 452 34.93 -32.72 -28.53
CA ILE A 452 34.08 -33.17 -29.64
C ILE A 452 32.93 -34.04 -29.12
N LYS A 453 31.73 -33.75 -29.62
CA LYS A 453 30.55 -34.62 -29.57
C LYS A 453 30.25 -35.11 -30.98
N TYR A 454 29.68 -36.30 -31.11
CA TYR A 454 29.25 -36.87 -32.39
C TYR A 454 27.73 -36.80 -32.51
N ILE A 455 27.26 -36.44 -33.69
CA ILE A 455 25.85 -36.34 -34.05
C ILE A 455 25.57 -37.36 -35.15
N VAL A 456 24.65 -38.29 -34.90
CA VAL A 456 24.18 -39.22 -35.92
C VAL A 456 22.86 -38.71 -36.46
N VAL A 457 22.81 -38.53 -37.78
CA VAL A 457 21.63 -38.10 -38.52
C VAL A 457 21.13 -39.25 -39.36
N ARG A 458 19.81 -39.42 -39.43
CA ARG A 458 19.11 -40.46 -40.18
C ARG A 458 18.09 -39.85 -41.13
N SER A 459 17.97 -40.41 -42.34
CA SER A 459 16.97 -40.00 -43.32
C SER A 459 16.44 -41.21 -44.07
N THR A 460 15.16 -41.17 -44.45
CA THR A 460 14.53 -42.13 -45.38
C THR A 460 14.40 -41.55 -46.78
N ASN A 461 14.69 -40.25 -46.96
CA ASN A 461 14.47 -39.53 -48.22
C ASN A 461 15.70 -39.50 -49.13
N GLY A 462 16.86 -39.93 -48.64
CA GLY A 462 18.10 -39.97 -49.42
C GLY A 462 19.34 -39.63 -48.60
N TRP A 463 20.42 -39.36 -49.33
CA TRP A 463 21.74 -39.03 -48.76
C TRP A 463 21.71 -37.77 -47.88
N ILE A 464 22.52 -37.80 -46.81
CA ILE A 464 22.64 -36.71 -45.84
C ILE A 464 23.99 -36.03 -46.05
N GLN A 465 24.00 -34.78 -46.49
CA GLN A 465 25.21 -33.95 -46.61
C GLN A 465 25.31 -32.93 -45.47
N HIS A 466 24.17 -32.47 -44.97
CA HIS A 466 24.02 -31.52 -43.89
C HIS A 466 23.13 -32.10 -42.78
N ILE A 467 23.30 -31.60 -41.56
CA ILE A 467 22.50 -32.05 -40.41
C ILE A 467 20.98 -31.85 -40.64
N ALA A 468 20.61 -30.83 -41.43
CA ALA A 468 19.22 -30.54 -41.77
C ALA A 468 18.58 -31.52 -42.76
N ASP A 469 19.35 -32.39 -43.41
CA ASP A 469 18.84 -33.33 -44.43
C ASP A 469 18.13 -34.56 -43.80
N GLY A 470 18.11 -34.64 -42.46
CA GLY A 470 17.49 -35.74 -41.74
C GLY A 470 17.20 -35.43 -40.27
N GLU A 471 16.83 -36.47 -39.53
CA GLU A 471 16.55 -36.44 -38.11
C GLU A 471 17.82 -36.76 -37.31
N THR A 472 18.13 -35.94 -36.29
CA THR A 472 19.20 -36.26 -35.34
C THR A 472 18.71 -37.33 -34.36
N ILE A 473 19.29 -38.53 -34.45
CA ILE A 473 18.91 -39.69 -33.62
C ILE A 473 19.89 -39.96 -32.47
N PHE A 474 21.06 -39.34 -32.50
CA PHE A 474 22.05 -39.43 -31.42
C PHE A 474 22.89 -38.15 -31.33
N ARG A 475 23.24 -37.77 -30.09
CA ARG A 475 24.26 -36.77 -29.78
C ARG A 475 25.01 -37.18 -28.52
N GLY A 476 26.32 -37.37 -28.60
CA GLY A 476 27.14 -37.77 -27.46
C GLY A 476 28.60 -38.06 -27.78
N SER A 477 29.36 -38.53 -26.81
CA SER A 477 30.81 -38.81 -26.96
C SER A 477 31.14 -40.26 -27.31
N ALA A 478 30.13 -41.09 -27.56
CA ALA A 478 30.33 -42.48 -27.99
C ALA A 478 30.94 -42.54 -29.39
N ASN A 479 31.46 -43.71 -29.75
CA ASN A 479 31.98 -44.01 -31.10
C ASN A 479 31.05 -44.94 -31.91
N SER A 480 29.89 -45.27 -31.35
CA SER A 480 28.87 -46.06 -32.01
C SER A 480 27.49 -45.75 -31.43
N TYR A 481 26.46 -46.00 -32.23
CA TYR A 481 25.06 -45.88 -31.85
C TYR A 481 24.23 -47.00 -32.50
N SER A 482 23.37 -47.63 -31.70
CA SER A 482 22.46 -48.67 -32.17
C SER A 482 21.06 -48.09 -32.39
N ASP A 483 20.71 -47.86 -33.65
CA ASP A 483 19.37 -47.43 -34.06
C ASP A 483 18.42 -48.63 -34.06
N LYS A 484 17.49 -48.63 -33.10
CA LYS A 484 16.43 -49.64 -32.94
C LYS A 484 15.08 -49.17 -33.47
N ALA A 485 14.97 -47.91 -33.87
CA ALA A 485 13.73 -47.31 -34.34
C ALA A 485 13.61 -47.46 -35.87
N ILE A 486 13.78 -48.70 -36.36
CA ILE A 486 13.80 -49.04 -37.79
C ILE A 486 12.70 -50.03 -38.14
N GLU A 487 12.21 -49.96 -39.37
CA GLU A 487 11.16 -50.83 -39.89
C GLU A 487 11.68 -51.81 -40.97
N PRO A 488 11.16 -53.06 -41.02
CA PRO A 488 11.52 -54.00 -42.07
C PRO A 488 11.19 -53.49 -43.47
N GLY A 489 12.14 -53.61 -44.39
CA GLY A 489 11.96 -53.22 -45.79
C GLY A 489 12.15 -51.73 -46.09
N VAL A 490 12.42 -50.89 -45.07
CA VAL A 490 12.70 -49.45 -45.26
C VAL A 490 14.20 -49.22 -45.41
N THR A 491 14.59 -48.43 -46.42
CA THR A 491 15.98 -47.97 -46.60
C THR A 491 16.23 -46.74 -45.73
N TYR A 492 17.27 -46.82 -44.89
CA TYR A 492 17.74 -45.69 -44.07
C TYR A 492 19.14 -45.27 -44.50
N TYR A 493 19.33 -43.97 -44.63
CA TYR A 493 20.60 -43.32 -44.84
C TYR A 493 21.06 -42.75 -43.50
N TYR A 494 22.34 -42.92 -43.19
CA TYR A 494 22.96 -42.38 -42.00
C TYR A 494 24.13 -41.49 -42.39
N ASN A 495 24.42 -40.48 -41.58
CA ASN A 495 25.71 -39.80 -41.59
C ASN A 495 26.08 -39.38 -40.17
N VAL A 496 27.38 -39.22 -39.91
CA VAL A 496 27.92 -38.79 -38.62
C VAL A 496 28.68 -37.49 -38.78
N PHE A 497 28.39 -36.53 -37.91
CA PHE A 497 29.05 -35.24 -37.84
C PHE A 497 29.75 -35.09 -36.49
N ALA A 498 30.91 -34.45 -36.47
CA ALA A 498 31.55 -34.00 -35.25
C ALA A 498 31.10 -32.58 -34.92
N GLU A 499 30.83 -32.30 -33.66
CA GLU A 499 30.42 -31.01 -33.14
C GLU A 499 31.40 -30.53 -32.07
N ARG A 500 31.84 -29.28 -32.17
CA ARG A 500 32.53 -28.56 -31.10
C ARG A 500 31.83 -27.23 -30.89
N ALA A 501 31.23 -27.06 -29.71
CA ALA A 501 30.59 -25.80 -29.31
C ALA A 501 29.60 -25.22 -30.36
N GLY A 502 28.74 -26.08 -30.92
CA GLY A 502 27.76 -25.71 -31.95
C GLY A 502 28.33 -25.53 -33.36
N VAL A 503 29.64 -25.73 -33.57
CA VAL A 503 30.27 -25.78 -34.89
C VAL A 503 30.39 -27.22 -35.34
N PHE A 504 29.92 -27.52 -36.55
CA PHE A 504 29.86 -28.88 -37.09
C PHE A 504 30.96 -29.12 -38.13
N SER A 505 31.46 -30.36 -38.18
CA SER A 505 32.27 -30.85 -39.29
C SER A 505 31.42 -31.02 -40.56
N GLN A 506 32.09 -31.30 -41.67
CA GLN A 506 31.42 -31.94 -42.81
C GLN A 506 30.97 -33.36 -42.43
N GLY A 507 30.01 -33.90 -43.17
CA GLY A 507 29.58 -35.30 -43.01
C GLY A 507 30.75 -36.27 -43.20
N ALA A 508 30.61 -37.46 -42.61
CA ALA A 508 31.58 -38.53 -42.78
C ALA A 508 31.75 -38.86 -44.26
N LYS A 509 33.00 -39.09 -44.67
CA LYS A 509 33.38 -39.42 -46.05
C LYS A 509 33.58 -40.91 -46.23
#